data_AF-A0AAV6CKR3-F1
#
_entry.id   AF-A0AAV6CKR3-F1
#
_cell.length_a   1.000
_cell.length_b   1.000
_cell.length_c   1.000
_cell.angle_alpha   90.00
_cell.angle_beta   90.00
_cell.angle_gamma   90.00
#
_symmetry.space_group_name_H-M   'P 1'
#
loop_
_entity.id
_entity.type
_entity.pdbx_description
1 polymer ?
#
loop_
_entity_poly.entity_id
_entity_poly.type
_entity_poly.pdbx_seq_one_letter_code
_entity_poly.pdbx_strand_id
1 'polypeptide(L)'
;MQAADWLRVRVHEHNFRASLSRVVEYSDVISGAKFTRSGLDALMGEVRRGRISTIVCFNLDRLRRSLAHLAQICSELTTHNVALICTSQGIDTSHNNPAGRLQLGVLMAVAEFERSGHV
;
A
#
# COMPACT_ATOMS: atom_id res chain seq x y z
N MET A 1 -25.45 -12.13 0.67
CA MET A 1 -25.41 -10.85 -0.08
C MET A 1 -24.14 -10.12 0.36
N GLN A 2 -23.01 -10.62 -0.11
CA GLN A 2 -22.08 -9.97 -1.05
C GLN A 2 -21.28 -8.81 -0.45
N ALA A 3 -20.09 -9.12 0.06
CA ALA A 3 -18.99 -8.17 0.15
C ALA A 3 -17.72 -8.94 -0.24
N ALA A 4 -17.51 -9.07 -1.55
CA ALA A 4 -16.21 -9.50 -2.04
C ALA A 4 -15.17 -8.46 -1.57
N ASP A 5 -14.20 -8.94 -0.78
CA ASP A 5 -13.09 -8.19 -0.20
C ASP A 5 -12.14 -7.72 -1.32
N TRP A 6 -12.55 -6.74 -2.11
CA TRP A 6 -11.69 -6.20 -3.17
C TRP A 6 -10.61 -5.29 -2.57
N LEU A 7 -9.34 -5.69 -2.69
CA LEU A 7 -8.25 -4.73 -2.81
C LEU A 7 -8.33 -4.21 -4.26
N ARG A 8 -8.58 -2.91 -4.46
CA ARG A 8 -8.39 -2.25 -5.76
C ARG A 8 -7.16 -1.38 -5.62
N VAL A 9 -6.08 -1.79 -6.28
CA VAL A 9 -4.89 -0.94 -6.44
C VAL A 9 -4.95 -0.22 -7.76
N ARG A 10 -4.71 1.09 -7.76
CA ARG A 10 -4.53 1.86 -8.99
C ARG A 10 -3.06 2.21 -9.14
N VAL A 11 -2.41 1.57 -10.09
CA VAL A 11 -1.06 1.92 -10.55
C VAL A 11 -1.14 3.14 -11.46
N HIS A 12 -0.24 4.11 -11.26
CA HIS A 12 0.11 5.09 -12.27
C HIS A 12 1.56 4.79 -12.69
N GLU A 13 1.83 4.62 -13.97
CA GLU A 13 3.17 4.44 -14.52
C GLU A 13 3.61 5.80 -15.07
N HIS A 14 4.65 6.41 -14.50
CA HIS A 14 5.17 7.70 -14.98
C HIS A 14 6.37 7.46 -15.88
N ASN A 15 6.12 7.04 -17.12
CA ASN A 15 7.08 7.31 -18.18
C ASN A 15 7.01 8.82 -18.48
N PHE A 16 8.08 9.55 -18.17
CA PHE A 16 8.23 11.01 -18.26
C PHE A 16 7.99 11.62 -19.67
N ARG A 17 7.48 10.83 -20.64
CA ARG A 17 7.16 11.26 -22.00
C ARG A 17 5.77 10.89 -22.53
N ALA A 18 4.92 10.18 -21.77
CA ALA A 18 3.56 9.86 -22.23
C ALA A 18 2.54 9.88 -21.08
N SER A 19 1.53 10.73 -21.21
CA SER A 19 0.47 10.99 -20.23
C SER A 19 -0.60 9.89 -20.15
N LEU A 20 -0.21 8.61 -20.14
CA LEU A 20 -1.15 7.49 -20.01
C LEU A 20 -0.99 6.81 -18.64
N SER A 21 -1.93 7.08 -17.74
CA SER A 21 -2.02 6.40 -16.44
C SER A 21 -2.76 5.06 -16.58
N ARG A 22 -2.01 3.97 -16.79
CA ARG A 22 -2.60 2.62 -16.83
C ARG A 22 -2.94 2.12 -15.43
N VAL A 23 -4.23 2.04 -15.12
CA VAL A 23 -4.75 1.44 -13.89
C VAL A 23 -4.69 -0.09 -13.97
N VAL A 24 -4.01 -0.73 -13.01
CA VAL A 24 -3.94 -2.20 -12.89
C VAL A 24 -4.40 -2.61 -11.50
N GLU A 25 -5.44 -3.44 -11.42
CA GLU A 25 -6.00 -3.93 -10.16
C GLU A 25 -5.31 -5.22 -9.69
N TYR A 26 -4.98 -5.28 -8.40
CA TYR A 26 -4.42 -6.45 -7.72
C TYR A 26 -5.37 -6.87 -6.59
N SER A 27 -5.78 -8.14 -6.56
CA SER A 27 -6.70 -8.67 -5.55
C SER A 27 -6.16 -9.94 -4.90
N ASP A 28 -6.50 -10.13 -3.63
CA ASP A 28 -6.19 -11.32 -2.85
C ASP A 28 -7.47 -12.09 -2.55
N VAL A 29 -7.38 -13.41 -2.46
CA VAL A 29 -8.52 -14.28 -2.16
C VAL A 29 -8.41 -14.80 -0.74
N ILE A 30 -9.44 -14.51 0.06
CA ILE A 30 -9.65 -15.12 1.37
C ILE A 30 -10.71 -16.21 1.21
N SER A 31 -10.30 -17.46 1.34
CA SER A 31 -11.22 -18.60 1.42
C SER A 31 -11.11 -19.23 2.81
N GLY A 32 -12.20 -19.81 3.30
CA GLY A 32 -12.27 -20.40 4.66
C GLY A 32 -11.23 -21.48 4.98
N ALA A 33 -10.48 -21.97 3.98
CA ALA A 33 -9.38 -22.91 4.16
C ALA A 33 -7.98 -22.30 3.89
N LYS A 34 -7.88 -21.19 3.13
CA LYS A 34 -6.59 -20.60 2.72
C LYS A 34 -6.70 -19.09 2.50
N PHE A 35 -5.71 -18.37 3.03
CA PHE A 35 -5.48 -16.96 2.79
C PHE A 35 -4.21 -16.76 1.95
N THR A 36 -4.38 -16.38 0.68
CA THR A 36 -3.28 -16.24 -0.28
C THR A 36 -3.08 -14.77 -0.64
N ARG A 37 -1.84 -14.28 -0.59
CA ARG A 37 -1.45 -12.86 -0.84
C ARG A 37 -0.83 -12.65 -2.22
N SER A 38 -1.20 -13.47 -3.20
CA SER A 38 -0.60 -13.44 -4.54
C SER A 38 -0.76 -12.10 -5.25
N GLY A 39 -1.84 -11.37 -4.99
CA GLY A 39 -2.06 -10.03 -5.52
C GLY A 39 -1.11 -9.00 -4.90
N LEU A 40 -0.95 -9.02 -3.57
CA LEU A 40 0.01 -8.16 -2.88
C LEU A 40 1.46 -8.49 -3.29
N ASP A 41 1.81 -9.77 -3.41
CA ASP A 41 3.15 -10.20 -3.81
C ASP A 41 3.49 -9.73 -5.22
N ALA A 42 2.54 -9.87 -6.16
CA ALA A 42 2.69 -9.36 -7.53
C ALA A 42 2.82 -7.83 -7.56
N LEU A 43 1.99 -7.13 -6.78
CA LEU A 43 2.06 -5.66 -6.64
C LEU A 43 3.45 -5.20 -6.16
N MET A 44 3.95 -5.79 -5.08
CA MET A 44 5.27 -5.44 -4.53
C MET A 44 6.40 -5.82 -5.48
N GLY A 45 6.24 -6.89 -6.28
CA GLY A 45 7.15 -7.22 -7.37
C GLY A 45 7.26 -6.10 -8.42
N GLU A 46 6.13 -5.49 -8.78
CA GLU A 46 6.10 -4.38 -9.74
C GLU A 46 6.59 -3.05 -9.15
N VAL A 47 6.38 -2.82 -7.85
CA VAL A 47 7.02 -1.73 -7.08
C VAL A 47 8.54 -1.84 -7.16
N ARG A 48 9.10 -3.02 -6.86
CA ARG A 48 10.55 -3.25 -6.91
C ARG A 48 11.14 -3.06 -8.32
N ARG A 49 10.34 -3.32 -9.35
CA ARG A 49 10.70 -3.09 -10.77
C ARG A 49 10.56 -1.63 -11.21
N GLY A 50 10.10 -0.73 -10.34
CA GLY A 50 9.92 0.69 -10.64
C GLY A 50 8.77 0.99 -11.61
N ARG A 51 7.83 0.06 -11.80
CA ARG A 51 6.70 0.24 -12.76
C ARG A 51 5.48 0.89 -12.13
N ILE A 52 5.53 1.13 -10.82
CA ILE A 52 4.44 1.68 -10.03
C ILE A 52 4.95 2.95 -9.34
N SER A 53 4.27 4.09 -9.54
CA SER A 53 4.55 5.33 -8.79
C SER A 53 3.52 5.61 -7.70
N THR A 54 2.36 4.94 -7.74
CA THR A 54 1.27 5.16 -6.79
C THR A 54 0.48 3.89 -6.57
N ILE A 55 0.10 3.65 -5.32
CA ILE A 55 -0.80 2.60 -4.87
C ILE A 55 -1.97 3.31 -4.22
N VAL A 56 -3.18 3.05 -4.70
CA VAL A 56 -4.42 3.49 -4.07
C VAL A 56 -5.06 2.29 -3.41
N CYS A 57 -5.58 2.39 -2.19
CA CYS A 57 -6.39 1.34 -1.59
C CYS A 57 -7.57 1.96 -0.81
N PHE A 58 -8.62 1.18 -0.60
CA PHE A 58 -9.76 1.65 0.19
C PHE A 58 -9.42 1.67 1.69
N ASN A 59 -8.88 0.56 2.20
CA ASN A 59 -8.50 0.37 3.61
C ASN A 59 -7.12 -0.32 3.69
N LEU A 60 -6.25 0.16 4.59
CA LEU A 60 -4.94 -0.41 4.91
C LEU A 60 -4.98 -1.88 5.35
N ASP A 61 -6.08 -2.36 5.94
CA ASP A 61 -6.26 -3.76 6.33
C ASP A 61 -6.17 -4.72 5.13
N ARG A 62 -6.36 -4.20 3.91
CA ARG A 62 -6.19 -4.95 2.66
C ARG A 62 -4.71 -5.12 2.29
N LEU A 63 -3.84 -4.20 2.71
CA LEU A 63 -2.39 -4.26 2.47
C LEU A 63 -1.67 -4.98 3.62
N ARG A 64 -2.04 -4.71 4.87
CA ARG A 64 -1.31 -5.20 6.04
C ARG A 64 -1.90 -6.50 6.61
N ARG A 65 -1.12 -7.16 7.47
CA ARG A 65 -1.58 -8.27 8.36
C ARG A 65 -1.40 -7.92 9.85
N SER A 66 -0.56 -6.93 10.12
CA SER A 66 -0.27 -6.33 11.42
C SER A 66 0.24 -4.91 11.16
N LEU A 67 0.39 -4.09 12.20
CA LEU A 67 0.98 -2.77 12.04
C LEU A 67 2.47 -2.84 11.65
N ALA A 68 3.21 -3.79 12.22
CA ALA A 68 4.59 -4.09 11.83
C ALA A 68 4.72 -4.41 10.33
N HIS A 69 3.79 -5.19 9.78
CA HIS A 69 3.76 -5.48 8.34
C HIS A 69 3.45 -4.23 7.51
N LEU A 70 2.54 -3.37 7.97
CA LEU A 70 2.26 -2.09 7.31
C LEU A 70 3.51 -1.21 7.26
N ALA A 71 4.24 -1.10 8.37
CA ALA A 71 5.45 -0.31 8.44
C ALA A 71 6.54 -0.81 7.47
N GLN A 72 6.69 -2.13 7.34
CA GLN A 72 7.58 -2.72 6.34
C GLN A 72 7.18 -2.34 4.92
N ILE A 73 5.90 -2.46 4.58
CA ILE A 73 5.37 -2.03 3.26
C ILE A 73 5.66 -0.55 3.05
N CYS A 74 5.30 0.33 3.99
CA CYS A 74 5.51 1.78 3.89
C CYS A 74 6.98 2.15 3.69
N SER A 75 7.89 1.48 4.40
CA SER A 75 9.34 1.68 4.24
C SER A 75 9.82 1.27 2.84
N GLU A 76 9.33 0.14 2.33
CA GLU A 76 9.64 -0.32 0.98
C GLU A 76 9.09 0.62 -0.10
N LEU A 77 7.84 1.07 0.04
CA LEU A 77 7.23 2.06 -0.87
C LEU A 77 8.02 3.37 -0.87
N THR A 78 8.45 3.83 0.32
CA THR A 78 9.28 5.04 0.44
C THR A 78 10.61 4.87 -0.28
N THR A 79 11.27 3.71 -0.12
CA THR A 79 12.53 3.38 -0.79
C THR A 79 12.40 3.39 -2.31
N HIS A 80 11.25 2.95 -2.82
CA HIS A 80 10.94 2.92 -4.26
C HIS A 80 10.23 4.19 -4.77
N ASN A 81 10.12 5.24 -3.96
CA ASN A 81 9.43 6.49 -4.30
C ASN A 81 7.98 6.29 -4.79
N VAL A 82 7.26 5.37 -4.15
CA VAL A 82 5.87 5.04 -4.45
C VAL A 82 4.95 5.69 -3.42
N ALA A 83 3.96 6.45 -3.91
CA ALA A 83 2.95 7.05 -3.06
C ALA A 83 1.90 6.00 -2.64
N LEU A 84 1.47 6.03 -1.38
CA LEU A 84 0.34 5.28 -0.86
C LEU A 84 -0.82 6.24 -0.59
N ILE A 85 -1.98 5.96 -1.18
CA ILE A 85 -3.22 6.69 -0.97
C ILE A 85 -4.25 5.73 -0.39
N CYS A 86 -4.71 6.00 0.83
CA CYS A 86 -5.75 5.21 1.47
C CYS A 86 -7.00 6.06 1.69
N THR A 87 -8.04 5.82 0.90
CA THR A 87 -9.19 6.73 0.81
C THR A 87 -10.04 6.74 2.07
N SER A 88 -10.21 5.60 2.76
CA SER A 88 -11.06 5.57 3.97
C SER A 88 -10.40 6.16 5.22
N GLN A 89 -9.07 6.23 5.25
CA GLN A 89 -8.29 6.80 6.36
C GLN A 89 -7.74 8.19 6.07
N GLY A 90 -7.95 8.75 4.86
CA GLY A 90 -7.40 10.05 4.47
C GLY A 90 -5.87 10.08 4.43
N ILE A 91 -5.25 8.94 4.14
CA ILE A 91 -3.79 8.83 4.01
C ILE A 91 -3.42 9.16 2.58
N ASP A 92 -2.48 10.07 2.39
CA ASP A 92 -1.92 10.41 1.08
C ASP A 92 -0.45 10.76 1.26
N THR A 93 0.43 9.87 0.81
CA THR A 93 1.88 10.01 0.94
C THR A 93 2.55 10.49 -0.35
N SER A 94 1.79 11.15 -1.24
CA SER A 94 2.33 11.77 -2.45
C SER A 94 3.41 12.80 -2.13
N HIS A 95 4.40 12.91 -3.03
CA HIS A 95 5.58 13.76 -2.83
C HIS A 95 5.25 15.24 -2.63
N ASN A 96 4.14 15.71 -3.19
CA ASN A 96 3.60 17.07 -3.07
C ASN A 96 2.67 17.27 -1.86
N ASN A 97 2.56 16.28 -0.95
CA ASN A 97 1.80 16.39 0.29
C ASN A 97 2.71 16.26 1.53
N PRO A 98 3.17 17.38 2.13
CA PRO A 98 3.98 17.35 3.34
C PRO A 98 3.33 16.65 4.54
N ALA A 99 1.99 16.70 4.66
CA ALA A 99 1.26 16.02 5.72
C ALA A 99 1.37 14.49 5.60
N GLY A 100 1.51 13.97 4.38
CA GLY A 100 1.73 12.55 4.12
C GLY A 100 3.02 12.00 4.74
N ARG A 101 4.09 12.80 4.76
CA ARG A 101 5.36 12.42 5.42
C ARG A 101 5.19 12.31 6.94
N LEU A 102 4.42 13.22 7.54
CA LEU A 102 4.08 13.15 8.96
C LEU A 102 3.24 11.91 9.27
N GLN A 103 2.22 11.63 8.46
CA GLN A 103 1.38 10.42 8.61
C GLN A 103 2.22 9.14 8.55
N LEU A 104 3.16 9.04 7.60
CA LEU A 104 4.12 7.93 7.54
C LEU A 104 4.96 7.84 8.81
N GLY A 105 5.55 8.96 9.26
CA GLY A 105 6.36 8.99 10.48
C GLY A 105 5.59 8.48 11.71
N VAL A 106 4.33 8.89 11.88
CA VAL A 106 3.46 8.41 12.95
C VAL A 106 3.19 6.91 12.84
N LEU A 107 2.83 6.42 11.65
CA LEU A 107 2.60 4.98 11.42
C LEU A 107 3.84 4.14 11.74
N MET A 108 5.02 4.60 11.34
CA MET A 108 6.29 3.93 11.64
C MET A 108 6.59 3.94 13.14
N ALA A 109 6.37 5.06 13.83
CA ALA A 109 6.58 5.17 15.28
C ALA A 109 5.66 4.23 16.06
N VAL A 110 4.36 4.15 15.69
CA VAL A 110 3.42 3.24 16.36
C VAL A 110 3.79 1.78 16.10
N ALA A 111 4.20 1.45 14.86
CA ALA A 111 4.65 0.10 14.54
C ALA A 111 5.88 -0.35 15.35
N GLU A 112 6.82 0.57 15.59
CA GLU A 112 8.00 0.30 16.40
C GLU A 112 7.66 0.16 17.89
N PHE A 113 6.73 0.98 18.38
CA PHE A 113 6.19 0.87 19.73
C PHE A 113 5.54 -0.51 19.97
N GLU A 114 4.67 -0.97 19.06
CA GLU A 114 4.06 -2.31 19.16
C GLU A 114 5.09 -3.44 19.07
N ARG A 115 6.12 -3.30 18.21
CA ARG A 115 7.21 -4.29 18.08
C ARG A 115 8.02 -4.43 19.38
N SER A 116 8.17 -3.33 20.12
CA SER A 116 8.94 -3.28 21.36
C SER A 116 8.20 -3.90 22.57
N GLY A 117 7.02 -4.52 22.37
CA GLY A 117 6.31 -5.27 23.40
C GLY A 117 5.57 -4.43 24.45
N HIS A 118 5.22 -3.18 24.12
CA HIS A 118 4.48 -2.28 25.03
C HIS A 118 2.95 -2.44 24.95
N VAL A 119 2.44 -3.68 24.80
CA VAL A 119 1.00 -4.04 24.84
C VAL A 119 0.80 -5.33 25.63
#